data_AF-A0A353RDC3-F1
#
_entry.id   AF-A0A353RDC3-F1
#
_cell.length_a   1.000
_cell.length_b   1.000
_cell.length_c   1.000
_cell.angle_alpha   90.00
_cell.angle_beta   90.00
_cell.angle_gamma   90.00
#
_symmetry.space_group_name_H-M   'P 1'
#
loop_
_entity.id
_entity.type
_entity.pdbx_description
1 polymer ?
#
loop_
_entity_poly.entity_id
_entity_poly.type
_entity_poly.pdbx_seq_one_letter_code
_entity_poly.pdbx_strand_id
1 'polypeptide(L)' 'MLRMMLNGIGETLYMVAVSTFFAYVIGLPLGIMLVVFAPGGARPHPRAYKILDVAVNLAR' A
#
# COMPACT_ATOMS: atom_id res chain seq x y z
N MET A 1 1.05 -32.16 16.50
CA MET A 1 1.40 -30.84 17.08
C MET A 1 2.46 -30.11 16.23
N LEU A 2 3.71 -30.61 16.13
CA LEU A 2 4.77 -29.99 15.31
C LEU A 2 4.36 -29.70 13.85
N ARG A 3 3.68 -30.66 13.19
CA ARG A 3 3.19 -30.49 11.81
C ARG A 3 2.15 -29.37 11.66
N MET A 4 1.29 -29.17 12.66
CA MET A 4 0.28 -28.09 12.64
C MET A 4 0.93 -26.72 12.82
N MET A 5 1.96 -26.63 13.68
CA MET A 5 2.72 -25.39 13.86
C MET A 5 3.50 -25.00 12.60
N LEU A 6 4.16 -25.97 11.95
CA LEU A 6 4.88 -25.72 10.69
C LEU A 6 3.94 -25.25 9.59
N ASN A 7 2.75 -25.84 9.47
CA ASN A 7 1.75 -25.39 8.51
C ASN A 7 1.29 -23.95 8.81
N GLY A 8 0.98 -23.62 10.07
CA GLY A 8 0.55 -22.26 10.43
C GLY A 8 1.61 -21.18 10.18
N ILE A 9 2.88 -21.51 10.37
CA ILE A 9 4.00 -20.61 10.00
C ILE A 9 4.04 -20.40 8.49
N GLY A 10 3.91 -21.48 7.71
CA GLY A 10 3.87 -21.41 6.25
C GLY A 10 2.70 -20.56 5.74
N GLU A 11 1.51 -20.74 6.29
CA GLU A 11 0.33 -19.95 5.97
C GLU A 11 0.52 -18.47 6.32
N THR A 12 1.09 -18.17 7.48
CA THR A 12 1.38 -16.78 7.90
C THR A 12 2.38 -16.12 6.97
N LEU A 13 3.48 -16.81 6.65
CA LEU A 13 4.48 -16.31 5.71
C LEU A 13 3.90 -16.08 4.33
N TYR A 14 3.06 -17.00 3.84
CA TYR A 14 2.37 -16.84 2.57
C TYR A 14 1.46 -15.61 2.57
N MET A 15 0.61 -15.44 3.60
CA MET A 15 -0.28 -14.30 3.72
C MET A 15 0.49 -12.98 3.80
N VAL A 16 1.52 -12.90 4.64
CA VAL A 16 2.34 -11.69 4.79
C VAL A 16 3.07 -11.37 3.49
N ALA A 17 3.70 -12.35 2.85
CA ALA A 17 4.45 -12.12 1.62
C ALA A 17 3.54 -11.63 0.49
N VAL A 18 2.40 -12.30 0.28
CA VAL A 18 1.44 -11.94 -0.78
C VAL A 18 0.79 -10.58 -0.48
N SER A 19 0.33 -10.35 0.75
CA SER A 19 -0.28 -9.07 1.12
C SER A 19 0.71 -7.91 1.00
N THR A 20 1.95 -8.09 1.47
CA THR A 20 3.00 -7.08 1.35
C THR A 20 3.32 -6.81 -0.12
N PHE A 21 3.43 -7.84 -0.95
CA PHE A 21 3.67 -7.67 -2.38
C PHE A 21 2.60 -6.78 -3.03
N PHE A 22 1.32 -7.08 -2.84
CA PHE A 22 0.24 -6.25 -3.40
C PHE A 22 0.16 -4.86 -2.78
N ALA A 23 0.41 -4.75 -1.47
CA ALA A 23 0.49 -3.46 -0.78
C ALA A 23 1.59 -2.58 -1.37
N TYR A 24 2.75 -3.15 -1.74
CA TYR A 24 3.81 -2.42 -2.42
C TYR A 24 3.41 -2.07 -3.86
N VAL A 25 2.88 -3.02 -4.63
CA VAL A 25 2.49 -2.79 -6.04
C VAL A 25 1.45 -1.67 -6.17
N ILE A 26 0.53 -1.53 -5.22
CA ILE A 26 -0.53 -0.52 -5.26
C ILE A 26 -0.15 0.73 -4.44
N GLY A 27 0.38 0.53 -3.24
CA GLY A 27 0.69 1.58 -2.29
C GLY A 27 1.86 2.47 -2.71
N LEU A 28 2.91 1.91 -3.34
CA LEU A 28 4.02 2.73 -3.85
C LEU A 28 3.56 3.69 -4.94
N PRO A 29 2.89 3.25 -6.03
CA PRO A 29 2.40 4.17 -7.06
C PRO A 29 1.47 5.25 -6.51
N LEU A 30 0.52 4.90 -5.63
CA LEU A 30 -0.38 5.87 -5.00
C LEU A 30 0.40 6.89 -4.14
N GLY A 31 1.36 6.41 -3.35
CA GLY A 31 2.22 7.27 -2.54
C GLY A 31 3.07 8.22 -3.39
N ILE A 32 3.66 7.73 -4.47
CA ILE A 32 4.43 8.56 -5.42
C ILE A 32 3.52 9.60 -6.07
N MET A 33 2.32 9.23 -6.52
CA MET A 33 1.36 10.17 -7.10
C MET A 33 0.96 11.28 -6.11
N LEU A 34 0.75 10.93 -4.84
CA LEU A 34 0.48 11.92 -3.79
C LEU A 34 1.62 12.95 -3.66
N VAL A 35 2.87 12.49 -3.63
CA VAL A 35 4.04 13.39 -3.52
C VAL A 35 4.21 14.23 -4.79
N VAL A 36 3.98 13.65 -5.97
CA VAL A 36 4.11 14.36 -7.26
C VAL A 36 3.04 15.44 -7.40
N PHE A 37 1.79 15.16 -7.01
CA PHE A 37 0.66 16.09 -7.13
C PHE A 37 0.51 17.07 -5.97
N ALA A 38 1.26 16.86 -4.88
CA ALA A 38 1.26 17.73 -3.71
C ALA A 38 1.54 19.21 -4.07
N PRO A 39 1.02 20.16 -3.28
CA PRO A 39 1.39 21.57 -3.42
C PRO A 39 2.91 21.72 -3.20
N GLY A 40 3.63 22.15 -4.24
CA GLY A 40 5.10 22.22 -4.24
C GLY A 40 5.80 20.94 -4.74
N GLY A 41 5.04 19.91 -5.14
CA GLY A 41 5.56 18.70 -5.78
C GLY A 41 5.98 18.92 -7.24
N ALA A 42 6.48 17.87 -7.88
CA ALA A 42 7.01 17.94 -9.24
C ALA A 42 5.97 18.36 -10.30
N ARG A 43 4.68 18.01 -10.10
CA ARG A 43 3.57 18.41 -10.97
C ARG A 43 2.34 18.73 -10.13
N PRO A 44 2.24 19.93 -9.52
CA PRO A 44 1.16 20.25 -8.60
C PRO A 44 -0.20 20.12 -9.28
N HIS A 45 -1.07 19.26 -8.74
CA HIS A 45 -2.44 19.10 -9.25
C HIS A 45 -3.45 18.98 -8.10
N PRO A 46 -4.01 20.12 -7.63
CA PRO A 46 -4.79 20.19 -6.39
C PRO A 46 -6.01 19.26 -6.34
N ARG A 47 -6.68 19.07 -7.48
CA ARG A 47 -7.86 18.19 -7.56
C ARG A 47 -7.48 16.71 -7.44
N ALA A 48 -6.50 16.26 -8.22
CA ALA A 48 -6.02 14.87 -8.15
C ALA A 48 -5.41 14.57 -6.78
N TYR A 49 -4.59 15.48 -6.24
CA TYR A 49 -4.06 15.35 -4.89
C TYR A 49 -5.16 15.16 -3.85
N LYS A 50 -6.20 16.01 -3.84
CA LYS A 50 -7.30 15.91 -2.87
C LYS A 50 -8.09 14.61 -2.99
N ILE A 51 -8.31 14.09 -4.21
CA ILE A 51 -8.99 12.81 -4.43
C ILE A 51 -8.13 11.66 -3.91
N LEU A 52 -6.84 11.61 -4.29
CA LEU A 52 -5.92 10.59 -3.80
C LEU A 52 -5.75 10.64 -2.29
N ASP A 53 -5.66 11.84 -1.71
CA ASP A 53 -5.49 12.05 -0.27
C ASP A 53 -6.68 11.50 0.51
N VAL A 54 -7.91 11.80 0.08
CA VAL A 54 -9.12 11.21 0.68
C VAL A 54 -9.15 9.68 0.49
N ALA A 55 -8.83 9.17 -0.70
CA ALA A 55 -8.83 7.73 -0.96
C ALA A 55 -7.81 6.98 -0.09
N VAL A 56 -6.60 7.51 0.04
CA VAL A 56 -5.53 6.91 0.85
C VAL A 56 -5.80 7.06 2.33
N ASN A 57 -6.31 8.19 2.80
CA ASN A 57 -6.66 8.38 4.22
C ASN A 57 -7.87 7.54 4.66
N LEU A 58 -8.75 7.14 3.74
CA LEU A 58 -9.85 6.22 4.04
C LEU A 58 -9.39 4.76 4.15
N ALA A 59 -8.38 4.39 3.37
CA ALA A 59 -7.80 3.03 3.34
C ALA A 59 -6.70 2.82 4.39
N ARG A 60 -6.15 3.90 4.94
CA ARG A 60 -5.22 3.91 6.07
C ARG A 60 -5.98 3.69 7.38
#